data_AF-N1JQ67-F1
#
_entry.id   AF-N1JQ67-F1
#
_cell.length_a   1.000
_cell.length_b   1.000
_cell.length_c   1.000
_cell.angle_alpha   90.00
_cell.angle_beta   90.00
_cell.angle_gamma   90.00
#
_symmetry.space_group_name_H-M   'P 1'
#
loop_
_entity.id
_entity.type
_entity.pdbx_description
1 polymer ?
#
loop_
_entity_poly.entity_id
_entity_poly.type
_entity_poly.pdbx_seq_one_letter_code
_entity_poly.pdbx_strand_id
1 'polypeptide(L)'
;MEYLWIVLLLQTISIAAECVADSCLLALRSTSHISGSHAAAQDFCTAYRQDVTIFVPYEARFACQDENNVLDEARIASACACEFAPTETTPTLVTPALITSPPAVAEDSFVEPCAIVSSSSAAQIATAPSAWPTVSAQLAYECLNSIPLNKTAAVDLVDAIGPYLEWQSDLAWKKDPPADYDCPAHDVIAALDKVRRNLVANKYANEYVFQIDLFQVFMKGCDGHLIMFPDAVSKAFVFRRQRSLVSVSEDGRSIPVIKLYEDVYNSSGTASFVTKINGIEASTYVSKYGTEATSFRDADAVYNSMFFNKGSFAETGWKGFFSGGGRLQYIYPGPTTTFTFANGSSLILENTARVFAEFDNVANGQQFYDKFCAINGDYHEGEAAVENSTTSFPYFASAYP
;
A
#
# COMPACT_ATOMS: atom_id res chain seq x y z
N MET A 1 6.52 79.94 -11.50
CA MET A 1 6.90 78.69 -12.19
C MET A 1 7.43 77.74 -11.14
N GLU A 2 7.15 76.45 -11.34
CA GLU A 2 7.58 75.28 -10.55
C GLU A 2 6.51 74.69 -9.62
N TYR A 3 5.76 73.76 -10.21
CA TYR A 3 4.95 72.74 -9.56
C TYR A 3 5.88 71.66 -8.99
N LEU A 4 5.97 71.55 -7.67
CA LEU A 4 6.60 70.41 -7.01
C LEU A 4 5.57 69.27 -6.94
N TRP A 5 5.75 68.25 -7.77
CA TRP A 5 4.97 67.01 -7.72
C TRP A 5 5.43 66.16 -6.54
N ILE A 6 4.55 65.97 -5.57
CA ILE A 6 4.66 64.94 -4.54
C ILE A 6 4.35 63.60 -5.21
N VAL A 7 5.37 62.78 -5.46
CA VAL A 7 5.18 61.38 -5.86
C VAL A 7 4.91 60.58 -4.60
N LEU A 8 3.63 60.30 -4.36
CA LEU A 8 3.16 59.35 -3.38
C LEU A 8 3.43 57.93 -3.93
N LEU A 9 4.48 57.27 -3.46
CA LEU A 9 4.72 55.83 -3.69
C LEU A 9 3.70 55.03 -2.87
N LEU A 10 2.49 54.86 -3.41
CA LEU A 10 1.59 53.76 -3.06
C LEU A 10 1.58 52.78 -4.22
N GLN A 11 2.25 51.64 -4.07
CA GLN A 11 1.87 50.36 -4.69
C GLN A 11 2.74 49.22 -4.14
N THR A 12 2.41 48.77 -2.94
CA THR A 12 2.51 47.34 -2.58
C THR A 12 1.12 46.93 -2.10
N ILE A 13 0.18 46.87 -3.03
CA ILE A 13 -1.06 46.13 -2.83
C ILE A 13 -0.70 44.69 -3.15
N SER A 14 -0.56 43.86 -2.11
CA SER A 14 -0.63 42.41 -2.23
C SER A 14 -2.00 42.06 -2.80
N ILE A 15 -2.09 41.97 -4.12
CA ILE A 15 -3.16 41.23 -4.77
C ILE A 15 -2.78 39.77 -4.56
N ALA A 16 -3.28 39.16 -3.48
CA ALA A 16 -3.51 37.73 -3.52
C ALA A 16 -4.53 37.54 -4.66
N ALA A 17 -4.03 37.33 -5.87
CA ALA A 17 -4.85 36.93 -6.99
C ALA A 17 -5.61 35.68 -6.52
N GLU A 18 -6.90 35.60 -6.83
CA GLU A 18 -7.69 34.40 -6.59
C GLU A 18 -7.04 33.27 -7.41
N CYS A 19 -6.13 32.54 -6.77
CA CYS A 19 -5.44 31.41 -7.38
C CYS A 19 -6.49 30.33 -7.63
N VAL A 20 -6.97 30.27 -8.87
CA VAL A 20 -7.87 29.21 -9.32
C VAL A 20 -7.07 27.92 -9.27
N ALA A 21 -7.49 26.97 -8.44
CA ALA A 21 -6.90 25.64 -8.38
C ALA A 21 -7.16 24.92 -9.70
N ASP A 22 -6.17 24.95 -10.58
CA ASP A 22 -6.15 24.16 -11.82
C ASP A 22 -5.07 23.07 -11.74
N SER A 23 -5.04 22.17 -12.73
CA SER A 23 -4.08 21.05 -12.75
C SER A 23 -2.62 21.52 -12.64
N CYS A 24 -2.29 22.64 -13.28
CA CYS A 24 -0.94 23.19 -13.29
C CYS A 24 -0.54 23.72 -11.92
N LEU A 25 -1.42 24.49 -11.28
CA LEU A 25 -1.23 24.95 -9.92
C LEU A 25 -1.16 23.78 -8.94
N LEU A 26 -1.93 22.71 -9.10
CA LEU A 26 -1.83 21.53 -8.23
C LEU A 26 -0.53 20.76 -8.39
N ALA A 27 0.01 20.68 -9.61
CA ALA A 27 1.30 20.03 -9.86
C ALA A 27 2.50 20.87 -9.36
N LEU A 28 2.34 22.19 -9.33
CA LEU A 28 3.38 23.14 -8.88
C LEU A 28 3.16 23.65 -7.45
N ARG A 29 1.99 23.37 -6.86
CA ARG A 29 1.77 23.38 -5.42
C ARG A 29 2.47 22.19 -4.84
N SER A 30 3.27 22.45 -3.83
CA SER A 30 3.46 21.41 -2.85
C SER A 30 2.11 21.06 -2.25
N THR A 31 1.84 19.76 -2.12
CA THR A 31 0.93 19.32 -1.07
C THR A 31 1.47 19.93 0.21
N SER A 32 0.79 20.93 0.76
CA SER A 32 1.31 21.77 1.88
C SER A 32 1.54 20.97 3.17
N HIS A 33 1.37 19.65 3.09
CA HIS A 33 1.37 18.69 4.18
C HIS A 33 2.38 17.54 4.00
N ILE A 34 3.11 17.44 2.87
CA ILE A 34 4.21 16.48 2.69
C ILE A 34 5.56 17.21 2.78
N SER A 35 6.29 16.96 3.87
CA SER A 35 7.54 17.62 4.24
C SER A 35 8.59 17.48 3.13
N GLY A 36 9.08 18.60 2.59
CA GLY A 36 10.18 18.65 1.62
C GLY A 36 9.75 18.68 0.15
N SER A 37 8.50 18.35 -0.18
CA SER A 37 7.92 18.63 -1.51
C SER A 37 7.80 20.14 -1.73
N HIS A 38 7.48 20.90 -0.65
CA HIS A 38 7.39 22.36 -0.66
C HIS A 38 8.69 23.06 -1.00
N ALA A 39 9.82 22.61 -0.46
CA ALA A 39 11.11 23.23 -0.75
C ALA A 39 11.49 23.04 -2.23
N ALA A 40 11.26 21.84 -2.80
CA ALA A 40 11.56 21.58 -4.21
C ALA A 40 10.67 22.36 -5.18
N ALA A 41 9.36 22.45 -4.90
CA ALA A 41 8.42 23.24 -5.69
C ALA A 41 8.73 24.75 -5.60
N GLN A 42 9.05 25.26 -4.41
CA GLN A 42 9.47 26.64 -4.21
C GLN A 42 10.81 26.96 -4.88
N ASP A 43 11.79 26.06 -4.81
CA ASP A 43 13.09 26.20 -5.46
C ASP A 43 12.90 26.22 -6.98
N PHE A 44 12.10 25.30 -7.53
CA PHE A 44 11.73 25.30 -8.95
C PHE A 44 11.04 26.62 -9.34
N CYS A 45 9.98 27.03 -8.62
CA CYS A 45 9.24 28.24 -8.95
C CYS A 45 10.05 29.53 -8.75
N THR A 46 11.05 29.50 -7.86
CA THR A 46 12.01 30.60 -7.71
C THR A 46 12.97 30.63 -8.90
N ALA A 47 13.53 29.48 -9.29
CA ALA A 47 14.42 29.37 -10.43
C ALA A 47 13.71 29.67 -11.77
N TYR A 48 12.49 29.16 -11.97
CA TYR A 48 11.71 29.31 -13.20
C TYR A 48 11.31 30.76 -13.45
N ARG A 49 11.01 31.52 -12.38
CA ARG A 49 10.73 32.96 -12.49
C ARG A 49 11.99 33.79 -12.77
N GLN A 50 13.17 33.26 -12.49
CA GLN A 50 14.45 33.88 -12.83
C GLN A 50 14.90 33.52 -14.25
N ASP A 51 14.61 32.30 -14.68
CA ASP A 51 14.94 31.76 -15.99
C ASP A 51 13.86 30.76 -16.44
N VAL A 52 13.01 31.18 -17.38
CA VAL A 52 11.92 30.35 -17.92
C VAL A 52 12.41 29.20 -18.79
N THR A 53 13.70 29.15 -19.11
CA THR A 53 14.30 28.11 -19.97
C THR A 53 14.80 26.90 -19.20
N ILE A 54 14.73 26.91 -17.87
CA ILE A 54 15.15 25.78 -17.04
C ILE A 54 14.27 24.56 -17.30
N PHE A 55 14.83 23.38 -17.01
CA PHE A 55 14.12 22.12 -17.15
C PHE A 55 12.85 22.13 -16.30
N VAL A 56 11.69 22.04 -16.96
CA VAL A 56 10.40 21.86 -16.28
C VAL A 56 10.28 20.39 -15.83
N PRO A 57 9.99 20.11 -14.54
CA PRO A 57 9.73 18.76 -14.03
C PRO A 57 8.65 18.05 -14.85
N TYR A 58 8.75 16.73 -14.93
CA TYR A 58 7.88 15.91 -15.78
C TYR A 58 6.40 16.13 -15.41
N GLU A 59 6.09 16.15 -14.12
CA GLU A 59 4.76 16.33 -13.55
C GLU A 59 4.15 17.67 -13.99
N ALA A 60 4.92 18.75 -13.91
CA ALA A 60 4.52 20.07 -14.36
C ALA A 60 4.34 20.15 -15.89
N ARG A 61 5.12 19.40 -16.67
CA ARG A 61 4.99 19.38 -18.14
C ARG A 61 3.66 18.85 -18.62
N PHE A 62 3.08 17.86 -17.95
CA PHE A 62 1.77 17.33 -18.31
C PHE A 62 0.65 18.18 -17.74
N ALA A 63 0.78 18.60 -16.49
CA ALA A 63 -0.27 19.32 -15.80
C ALA A 63 -0.50 20.74 -16.34
N CYS A 64 0.53 21.35 -16.93
CA CYS A 64 0.53 22.73 -17.44
C CYS A 64 0.35 22.83 -18.97
N GLN A 65 -0.17 21.81 -19.64
CA GLN A 65 -0.44 21.89 -21.09
C GLN A 65 -1.70 22.67 -21.40
N ASP A 66 -1.74 23.35 -22.54
CA ASP A 66 -2.96 23.95 -23.07
C ASP A 66 -3.94 22.88 -23.62
N GLU A 67 -5.07 23.32 -24.17
CA GLU A 67 -6.08 22.44 -24.80
C GLU A 67 -5.56 21.63 -26.00
N ASN A 68 -4.36 21.93 -26.50
CA ASN A 68 -3.70 21.26 -27.63
C ASN A 68 -2.54 20.36 -27.18
N ASN A 69 -2.39 20.08 -25.88
CA ASN A 69 -1.29 19.32 -25.29
C ASN A 69 0.10 19.97 -25.46
N VAL A 70 0.15 21.29 -25.65
CA VAL A 70 1.39 22.07 -25.73
C VAL A 70 1.66 22.70 -24.37
N LEU A 71 2.90 22.62 -23.89
CA LEU A 71 3.28 23.22 -22.61
C LEU A 71 3.00 24.73 -22.62
N ASP A 72 2.18 25.20 -21.67
CA ASP A 72 1.83 26.61 -21.52
C ASP A 72 2.69 27.26 -20.43
N GLU A 73 3.70 28.03 -20.85
CA GLU A 73 4.61 28.77 -19.96
C GLU A 73 3.86 29.80 -19.10
N ALA A 74 2.73 30.35 -19.59
CA ALA A 74 1.93 31.30 -18.83
C ALA A 74 1.19 30.61 -17.67
N ARG A 75 0.76 29.35 -17.86
CA ARG A 75 0.19 28.54 -16.77
C ARG A 75 1.23 28.22 -15.70
N ILE A 76 2.47 27.87 -16.09
CA ILE A 76 3.57 27.65 -15.13
C ILE A 76 3.89 28.94 -14.36
N ALA A 77 4.01 30.07 -15.05
CA ALA A 77 4.29 31.35 -14.43
C ALA A 77 3.17 31.78 -13.46
N SER A 78 1.91 31.56 -13.84
CA SER A 78 0.74 31.82 -12.99
C SER A 78 0.74 30.91 -11.75
N ALA A 79 1.00 29.63 -11.92
CA ALA A 79 1.07 28.68 -10.82
C ALA A 79 2.21 29.01 -9.83
N CYS A 80 3.40 29.31 -10.34
CA CYS A 80 4.55 29.72 -9.52
C CYS A 80 4.39 31.09 -8.85
N ALA A 81 3.52 31.96 -9.38
CA ALA A 81 3.13 33.20 -8.69
C ALA A 81 2.20 32.93 -7.49
N CYS A 82 1.44 31.84 -7.53
CA CYS A 82 0.49 31.44 -6.49
C CYS A 82 1.12 30.71 -5.28
N GLU A 83 2.34 30.18 -5.40
CA GLU A 83 3.08 29.53 -4.29
C GLU A 83 3.54 30.50 -3.18
N PHE A 84 3.49 31.81 -3.41
CA PHE A 84 3.98 32.83 -2.48
C PHE A 84 2.85 33.38 -1.59
N ALA A 85 2.12 32.50 -0.91
CA ALA A 85 1.39 32.86 0.31
C ALA A 85 2.28 32.55 1.53
N PRO A 86 2.54 33.52 2.44
CA PRO A 86 3.56 33.35 3.46
C PRO A 86 3.13 32.31 4.49
N THR A 87 3.88 31.22 4.59
CA THR A 87 3.84 30.32 5.75
C THR A 87 5.22 30.32 6.39
N GLU A 88 5.26 30.57 7.71
CA GLU A 88 6.47 30.83 8.50
C GLU A 88 7.52 29.71 8.36
N THR A 89 8.76 30.11 8.05
CA THR A 89 9.91 29.22 7.97
C THR A 89 10.64 29.15 9.30
N THR A 90 10.82 27.92 9.82
CA THR A 90 11.77 27.64 10.91
C THR A 90 13.06 27.06 10.30
N PRO A 91 14.26 27.61 10.55
CA PRO A 91 15.48 27.12 9.94
C PRO A 91 16.05 25.92 10.72
N THR A 92 16.42 24.85 10.02
CA THR A 92 17.26 23.77 10.60
C THR A 92 18.53 23.62 9.77
N LEU A 93 19.67 23.84 10.41
CA LEU A 93 21.02 23.58 9.87
C LEU A 93 21.30 22.08 9.93
N VAL A 94 21.77 21.48 8.82
CA VAL A 94 22.33 20.13 8.81
C VAL A 94 23.72 20.15 8.21
N THR A 95 24.69 19.66 8.99
CA THR A 95 26.08 19.40 8.62
C THR A 95 26.18 18.01 7.99
N PRO A 96 26.97 17.78 6.92
CA PRO A 96 27.15 16.44 6.35
C PRO A 96 28.07 15.58 7.21
N ALA A 97 27.64 14.34 7.50
CA ALA A 97 28.48 13.31 8.11
C ALA A 97 28.97 12.32 7.05
N LEU A 98 30.26 11.97 7.14
CA LEU A 98 30.97 11.00 6.30
C LEU A 98 30.47 9.57 6.54
N ILE A 99 30.26 8.85 5.44
CA ILE A 99 29.87 7.43 5.41
C ILE A 99 31.14 6.58 5.54
N THR A 100 31.20 5.70 6.54
CA THR A 100 32.15 4.58 6.57
C THR A 100 31.37 3.27 6.48
N SER A 101 31.70 2.47 5.46
CA SER A 101 31.11 1.14 5.23
C SER A 101 31.44 0.16 6.36
N PRO A 102 30.52 -0.75 6.75
CA PRO A 102 30.83 -1.84 7.67
C PRO A 102 31.75 -2.90 7.02
N PRO A 103 32.58 -3.61 7.79
CA PRO A 103 33.42 -4.68 7.26
C PRO A 103 32.59 -5.94 6.95
N ALA A 104 32.97 -6.62 5.88
CA ALA A 104 32.40 -7.90 5.46
C ALA A 104 32.55 -8.95 6.58
N VAL A 105 31.42 -9.53 7.00
CA VAL A 105 31.37 -10.71 7.87
C VAL A 105 31.36 -11.94 6.97
N ALA A 106 32.17 -12.93 7.37
CA ALA A 106 32.45 -14.16 6.63
C ALA A 106 31.17 -14.97 6.31
N GLU A 107 31.11 -15.48 5.07
CA GLU A 107 30.09 -16.41 4.59
C GLU A 107 30.25 -17.78 5.27
N ASP A 108 29.43 -18.04 6.29
CA ASP A 108 28.80 -19.34 6.41
C ASP A 108 27.65 -19.38 5.39
N SER A 109 27.52 -20.48 4.64
CA SER A 109 26.68 -20.65 3.43
C SER A 109 25.31 -19.94 3.49
N PHE A 110 25.26 -18.66 3.17
CA PHE A 110 24.03 -17.90 3.11
C PHE A 110 23.32 -18.30 1.82
N VAL A 111 22.23 -19.06 1.98
CA VAL A 111 21.39 -19.41 0.85
C VAL A 111 20.40 -18.27 0.66
N GLU A 112 20.45 -17.62 -0.50
CA GLU A 112 19.59 -16.48 -0.79
C GLU A 112 18.11 -16.94 -0.85
N PRO A 113 17.20 -16.38 -0.03
CA PRO A 113 15.80 -16.83 0.05
C PRO A 113 15.01 -16.77 -1.28
N CYS A 114 15.15 -15.71 -2.06
CA CYS A 114 14.56 -15.57 -3.39
C CYS A 114 15.08 -16.61 -4.39
N ALA A 115 16.35 -17.03 -4.29
CA ALA A 115 16.85 -18.16 -5.10
C ALA A 115 16.15 -19.48 -4.74
N ILE A 116 15.85 -19.70 -3.46
CA ILE A 116 15.09 -20.87 -3.02
C ILE A 116 13.65 -20.79 -3.54
N VAL A 117 13.01 -19.61 -3.47
CA VAL A 117 11.67 -19.39 -4.05
C VAL A 117 11.68 -19.70 -5.54
N SER A 118 12.67 -19.18 -6.28
CA SER A 118 12.78 -19.39 -7.73
C SER A 118 12.90 -20.86 -8.09
N SER A 119 13.87 -21.56 -7.49
CA SER A 119 14.09 -22.98 -7.75
C SER A 119 12.92 -23.87 -7.32
N SER A 120 12.29 -23.58 -6.15
CA SER A 120 11.11 -24.30 -5.68
C SER A 120 9.90 -24.09 -6.60
N SER A 121 9.68 -22.85 -7.06
CA SER A 121 8.58 -22.51 -7.95
C SER A 121 8.74 -23.20 -9.30
N ALA A 122 9.94 -23.15 -9.89
CA ALA A 122 10.23 -23.83 -11.16
C ALA A 122 9.99 -25.35 -11.09
N ALA A 123 10.42 -26.00 -9.99
CA ALA A 123 10.21 -27.43 -9.80
C ALA A 123 8.72 -27.80 -9.67
N GLN A 124 7.93 -26.98 -8.98
CA GLN A 124 6.48 -27.17 -8.83
C GLN A 124 5.76 -26.97 -10.17
N ILE A 125 6.09 -25.92 -10.93
CA ILE A 125 5.51 -25.66 -12.26
C ILE A 125 5.83 -26.80 -13.23
N ALA A 126 7.07 -27.30 -13.22
CA ALA A 126 7.45 -28.43 -14.07
C ALA A 126 6.63 -29.71 -13.78
N THR A 127 6.19 -29.88 -12.53
CA THR A 127 5.38 -31.03 -12.10
C THR A 127 3.89 -30.82 -12.33
N ALA A 128 3.40 -29.61 -12.10
CA ALA A 128 1.99 -29.24 -12.21
C ALA A 128 1.84 -27.84 -12.86
N PRO A 129 1.92 -27.74 -14.20
CA PRO A 129 1.98 -26.45 -14.90
C PRO A 129 0.76 -25.54 -14.71
N SER A 130 -0.40 -26.11 -14.33
CA SER A 130 -1.65 -25.39 -14.08
C SER A 130 -1.88 -25.04 -12.62
N ALA A 131 -1.00 -25.46 -11.71
CA ALA A 131 -1.10 -25.16 -10.29
C ALA A 131 -0.20 -23.98 -9.91
N TRP A 132 -0.71 -23.12 -9.03
CA TRP A 132 0.10 -22.05 -8.45
C TRP A 132 1.13 -22.64 -7.47
N PRO A 133 2.43 -22.35 -7.65
CA PRO A 133 3.44 -22.79 -6.70
C PRO A 133 3.20 -22.22 -5.31
N THR A 134 3.62 -22.96 -4.30
CA THR A 134 3.50 -22.57 -2.90
C THR A 134 4.82 -22.80 -2.17
N VAL A 135 5.21 -21.84 -1.33
CA VAL A 135 6.34 -21.93 -0.42
C VAL A 135 5.87 -21.68 1.02
N SER A 136 6.73 -21.90 2.02
CA SER A 136 6.41 -21.48 3.39
C SER A 136 6.28 -19.95 3.44
N ALA A 137 5.37 -19.44 4.28
CA ALA A 137 5.19 -18.00 4.45
C ALA A 137 6.49 -17.35 4.95
N GLN A 138 7.25 -18.07 5.77
CA GLN A 138 8.54 -17.60 6.26
C GLN A 138 9.55 -17.41 5.13
N LEU A 139 9.69 -18.37 4.21
CA LEU A 139 10.63 -18.23 3.09
C LEU A 139 10.28 -17.05 2.19
N ALA A 140 8.98 -16.86 1.89
CA ALA A 140 8.53 -15.70 1.14
C ALA A 140 8.84 -14.38 1.87
N TYR A 141 8.60 -14.32 3.18
CA TYR A 141 8.93 -13.15 4.00
C TYR A 141 10.44 -12.85 4.04
N GLU A 142 11.28 -13.88 4.10
CA GLU A 142 12.74 -13.76 4.04
C GLU A 142 13.20 -13.23 2.67
N CYS A 143 12.62 -13.71 1.56
CA CYS A 143 12.88 -13.15 0.22
C CYS A 143 12.46 -11.68 0.12
N LEU A 144 11.28 -11.33 0.63
CA LEU A 144 10.83 -9.92 0.64
C LEU A 144 11.79 -9.03 1.44
N ASN A 145 12.34 -9.53 2.56
CA ASN A 145 13.28 -8.76 3.38
C ASN A 145 14.71 -8.70 2.81
N SER A 146 15.04 -9.46 1.76
CA SER A 146 16.34 -9.36 1.08
C SER A 146 16.36 -8.30 -0.02
N ILE A 147 15.21 -7.71 -0.38
CA ILE A 147 15.08 -6.72 -1.45
C ILE A 147 15.73 -5.38 -1.04
N PRO A 148 16.80 -4.92 -1.70
CA PRO A 148 17.45 -3.67 -1.33
C PRO A 148 16.52 -2.47 -1.60
N LEU A 149 16.56 -1.48 -0.70
CA LEU A 149 15.79 -0.25 -0.83
C LEU A 149 16.40 0.67 -1.89
N ASN A 150 15.62 1.07 -2.88
CA ASN A 150 15.98 2.19 -3.75
C ASN A 150 15.36 3.48 -3.21
N LYS A 151 16.13 4.20 -2.38
CA LYS A 151 15.63 5.38 -1.67
C LYS A 151 15.11 6.48 -2.61
N THR A 152 15.80 6.75 -3.72
CA THR A 152 15.40 7.81 -4.65
C THR A 152 14.04 7.49 -5.25
N ALA A 153 13.89 6.29 -5.84
CA ALA A 153 12.62 5.86 -6.42
C ALA A 153 11.50 5.78 -5.38
N ALA A 154 11.80 5.36 -4.14
CA ALA A 154 10.82 5.32 -3.06
C ALA A 154 10.33 6.71 -2.64
N VAL A 155 11.21 7.72 -2.60
CA VAL A 155 10.82 9.12 -2.34
C VAL A 155 9.98 9.65 -3.48
N ASP A 156 10.39 9.42 -4.73
CA ASP A 156 9.66 9.86 -5.92
C ASP A 156 8.25 9.26 -5.96
N LEU A 157 8.11 7.97 -5.62
CA LEU A 157 6.80 7.30 -5.50
C LEU A 157 5.92 7.96 -4.45
N VAL A 158 6.46 8.23 -3.25
CA VAL A 158 5.68 8.85 -2.17
C VAL A 158 5.25 10.27 -2.53
N ASP A 159 6.13 11.03 -3.20
CA ASP A 159 5.81 12.37 -3.67
C ASP A 159 4.73 12.36 -4.76
N ALA A 160 4.80 11.39 -5.69
CA ALA A 160 3.80 11.21 -6.75
C ALA A 160 2.42 10.80 -6.22
N ILE A 161 2.34 10.10 -5.09
CA ILE A 161 1.06 9.70 -4.47
C ILE A 161 0.30 10.90 -3.88
N GLY A 162 1.02 11.88 -3.35
CA GLY A 162 0.45 13.01 -2.60
C GLY A 162 -0.75 13.68 -3.30
N PRO A 163 -0.60 14.14 -4.55
CA PRO A 163 -1.70 14.78 -5.29
C PRO A 163 -2.95 13.91 -5.45
N TYR A 164 -2.81 12.58 -5.61
CA TYR A 164 -3.96 11.68 -5.74
C TYR A 164 -4.74 11.56 -4.44
N LEU A 165 -4.07 11.59 -3.29
CA LEU A 165 -4.74 11.54 -2.00
C LEU A 165 -5.57 12.80 -1.75
N GLU A 166 -5.18 13.96 -2.26
CA GLU A 166 -5.97 15.19 -2.10
C GLU A 166 -7.37 15.11 -2.75
N TRP A 167 -7.57 14.19 -3.70
CA TRP A 167 -8.86 13.94 -4.33
C TRP A 167 -9.78 13.06 -3.48
N GLN A 168 -9.29 12.50 -2.38
CA GLN A 168 -10.09 11.73 -1.45
C GLN A 168 -11.02 12.65 -0.66
N SER A 169 -12.31 12.61 -0.99
CA SER A 169 -13.32 13.55 -0.49
C SER A 169 -13.59 13.52 1.03
N ASP A 170 -13.21 12.46 1.74
CA ASP A 170 -13.54 12.25 3.16
C ASP A 170 -12.33 12.32 4.10
N LEU A 171 -11.18 12.84 3.65
CA LEU A 171 -9.95 12.92 4.46
C LEU A 171 -10.14 13.58 5.84
N ALA A 172 -10.94 14.65 5.90
CA ALA A 172 -11.23 15.35 7.17
C ALA A 172 -11.93 14.43 8.18
N TRP A 173 -12.87 13.62 7.71
CA TRP A 173 -13.61 12.66 8.55
C TRP A 173 -12.78 11.43 8.91
N LYS A 174 -11.85 11.01 8.04
CA LYS A 174 -10.89 9.97 8.40
C LYS A 174 -9.96 10.44 9.51
N LYS A 175 -9.50 11.69 9.44
CA LYS A 175 -8.61 12.30 10.44
C LYS A 175 -9.29 12.51 11.80
N ASP A 176 -10.54 12.97 11.80
CA ASP A 176 -11.30 13.28 13.00
C ASP A 176 -12.73 12.72 12.88
N PRO A 177 -12.90 11.40 13.04
CA PRO A 177 -14.20 10.76 12.91
C PRO A 177 -15.10 11.07 14.12
N PRO A 178 -16.43 11.00 13.95
CA PRO A 178 -17.36 11.02 15.08
C PRO A 178 -17.02 9.96 16.13
N ALA A 179 -17.27 10.26 17.40
CA ALA A 179 -16.91 9.39 18.53
C ALA A 179 -17.61 8.00 18.51
N ASP A 180 -18.73 7.89 17.79
CA ASP A 180 -19.50 6.66 17.59
C ASP A 180 -19.18 5.94 16.27
N TYR A 181 -18.17 6.40 15.52
CA TYR A 181 -17.71 5.73 14.32
C TYR A 181 -16.71 4.61 14.67
N ASP A 182 -16.94 3.39 14.15
CA ASP A 182 -16.16 2.20 14.49
C ASP A 182 -14.69 2.28 14.02
N CYS A 183 -14.42 3.07 12.99
CA CYS A 183 -13.10 3.20 12.43
C CYS A 183 -12.25 4.23 13.17
N PRO A 184 -11.03 3.87 13.62
CA PRO A 184 -10.16 4.79 14.31
C PRO A 184 -9.78 6.01 13.47
N ALA A 185 -9.52 7.13 14.16
CA ALA A 185 -8.93 8.31 13.55
C ALA A 185 -7.61 7.97 12.84
N HIS A 186 -7.51 8.36 11.57
CA HIS A 186 -6.35 8.14 10.72
C HIS A 186 -6.15 9.31 9.75
N ASP A 187 -5.13 10.12 10.03
CA ASP A 187 -4.70 11.19 9.14
C ASP A 187 -3.84 10.60 8.01
N VAL A 188 -4.48 10.31 6.87
CA VAL A 188 -3.86 9.67 5.71
C VAL A 188 -2.67 10.50 5.19
N ILE A 189 -2.82 11.83 5.15
CA ILE A 189 -1.79 12.74 4.63
C ILE A 189 -0.59 12.79 5.58
N ALA A 190 -0.83 12.92 6.89
CA ALA A 190 0.26 12.88 7.88
C ALA A 190 0.95 11.51 7.94
N ALA A 191 0.21 10.43 7.69
CA ALA A 191 0.79 9.09 7.58
C ALA A 191 1.71 8.97 6.37
N LEU A 192 1.32 9.49 5.20
CA LEU A 192 2.18 9.53 4.01
C LEU A 192 3.43 10.39 4.24
N ASP A 193 3.27 11.56 4.85
CA ASP A 193 4.40 12.43 5.24
C ASP A 193 5.39 11.70 6.16
N LYS A 194 4.89 10.97 7.15
CA LYS A 194 5.73 10.16 8.03
C LYS A 194 6.54 9.13 7.24
N VAL A 195 5.95 8.47 6.24
CA VAL A 195 6.68 7.53 5.37
C VAL A 195 7.80 8.25 4.62
N ARG A 196 7.51 9.41 4.01
CA ARG A 196 8.54 10.23 3.33
C ARG A 196 9.68 10.62 4.27
N ARG A 197 9.36 11.14 5.46
CA ARG A 197 10.37 11.54 6.45
C ARG A 197 11.24 10.36 6.89
N ASN A 198 10.64 9.19 7.06
CA ASN A 198 11.37 7.95 7.38
C ASN A 198 12.31 7.53 6.24
N LEU A 199 11.90 7.65 4.97
CA LEU A 199 12.78 7.43 3.82
C LEU A 199 13.98 8.38 3.84
N VAL A 200 13.73 9.69 3.94
CA VAL A 200 14.78 10.72 3.98
C VAL A 200 15.74 10.49 5.15
N ALA A 201 15.24 10.08 6.31
CA ALA A 201 16.02 9.77 7.50
C ALA A 201 16.64 8.36 7.54
N ASN A 202 16.58 7.59 6.44
CA ASN A 202 17.13 6.23 6.32
C ASN A 202 16.61 5.27 7.42
N LYS A 203 15.30 5.30 7.70
CA LYS A 203 14.68 4.46 8.75
C LYS A 203 14.24 3.08 8.26
N TYR A 204 14.13 2.87 6.95
CA TYR A 204 13.75 1.59 6.37
C TYR A 204 14.98 0.75 6.04
N ALA A 205 14.97 -0.51 6.46
CA ALA A 205 16.08 -1.44 6.25
C ALA A 205 16.16 -1.97 4.82
N ASN A 206 15.01 -2.11 4.15
CA ASN A 206 14.87 -2.74 2.84
C ASN A 206 13.59 -2.23 2.14
N GLU A 207 13.41 -2.57 0.87
CA GLU A 207 12.28 -2.12 0.04
C GLU A 207 10.93 -2.58 0.61
N TYR A 208 10.85 -3.84 1.06
CA TYR A 208 9.62 -4.41 1.60
C TYR A 208 9.16 -3.70 2.89
N VAL A 209 10.07 -3.39 3.80
CA VAL A 209 9.75 -2.70 5.06
C VAL A 209 9.28 -1.27 4.81
N PHE A 210 9.81 -0.60 3.78
CA PHE A 210 9.26 0.68 3.29
C PHE A 210 7.85 0.48 2.74
N GLN A 211 7.69 -0.44 1.79
CA GLN A 211 6.44 -0.60 1.06
C GLN A 211 5.29 -1.11 1.94
N ILE A 212 5.56 -1.93 2.96
CA ILE A 212 4.51 -2.34 3.92
C ILE A 212 4.08 -1.18 4.84
N ASP A 213 4.98 -0.25 5.21
CA ASP A 213 4.59 0.97 5.95
C ASP A 213 3.79 1.92 5.04
N LEU A 214 4.16 2.03 3.76
CA LEU A 214 3.37 2.75 2.75
C LEU A 214 1.98 2.11 2.58
N PHE A 215 1.88 0.79 2.50
CA PHE A 215 0.60 0.08 2.40
C PHE A 215 -0.31 0.42 3.59
N GLN A 216 0.25 0.54 4.80
CA GLN A 216 -0.50 0.88 6.02
C GLN A 216 -1.13 2.28 5.98
N VAL A 217 -0.61 3.22 5.19
CA VAL A 217 -1.24 4.52 4.95
C VAL A 217 -2.66 4.36 4.39
N PHE A 218 -2.85 3.40 3.49
CA PHE A 218 -4.15 3.14 2.85
C PHE A 218 -5.00 2.18 3.68
N MET A 219 -4.38 1.12 4.23
CA MET A 219 -5.08 0.06 4.96
C MET A 219 -5.79 0.53 6.23
N LYS A 220 -5.23 1.55 6.90
CA LYS A 220 -5.82 2.13 8.10
C LYS A 220 -6.86 3.20 7.81
N GLY A 221 -7.03 3.62 6.55
CA GLY A 221 -8.01 4.62 6.16
C GLY A 221 -9.46 4.15 6.21
N CYS A 222 -9.70 2.88 6.57
CA CYS A 222 -11.04 2.30 6.60
C CYS A 222 -11.82 2.67 5.34
N ASP A 223 -11.25 2.37 4.17
CA ASP A 223 -11.93 2.54 2.88
C ASP A 223 -11.51 1.47 1.86
N GLY A 224 -12.51 0.87 1.21
CA GLY A 224 -12.40 -0.19 0.21
C GLY A 224 -11.94 0.35 -1.15
N HIS A 225 -12.08 1.65 -1.36
CA HIS A 225 -11.70 2.36 -2.58
C HIS A 225 -10.44 3.21 -2.38
N LEU A 226 -10.08 3.55 -1.14
CA LEU A 226 -8.76 4.12 -0.83
C LEU A 226 -7.72 2.99 -0.79
N ILE A 227 -7.04 2.76 -1.91
CA ILE A 227 -6.10 1.65 -2.03
C ILE A 227 -4.94 1.98 -2.96
N MET A 228 -3.78 1.46 -2.59
CA MET A 228 -2.60 1.37 -3.42
C MET A 228 -1.95 0.02 -3.10
N PHE A 229 -1.42 -0.65 -4.12
CA PHE A 229 -0.78 -1.95 -4.02
C PHE A 229 0.71 -1.80 -4.32
N PRO A 230 1.57 -1.72 -3.28
CA PRO A 230 3.01 -1.62 -3.49
C PRO A 230 3.58 -2.89 -4.09
N ASP A 231 4.42 -2.74 -5.10
CA ASP A 231 4.98 -3.83 -5.90
C ASP A 231 5.63 -4.97 -5.10
N ALA A 232 6.54 -4.63 -4.18
CA ALA A 232 7.20 -5.62 -3.33
C ALA A 232 6.21 -6.34 -2.40
N VAL A 233 5.14 -5.68 -2.00
CA VAL A 233 4.11 -6.25 -1.12
C VAL A 233 3.14 -7.16 -1.89
N SER A 234 2.81 -6.81 -3.14
CA SER A 234 1.65 -7.39 -3.83
C SER A 234 1.88 -8.02 -5.19
N LYS A 235 3.06 -7.93 -5.81
CA LYS A 235 3.29 -8.57 -7.13
C LYS A 235 3.68 -10.04 -7.03
N ALA A 236 4.38 -10.44 -5.98
CA ALA A 236 5.02 -11.77 -5.93
C ALA A 236 4.25 -12.82 -5.11
N PHE A 237 3.76 -12.43 -3.93
CA PHE A 237 3.26 -13.37 -2.93
C PHE A 237 1.92 -12.95 -2.34
N VAL A 238 1.07 -13.94 -2.10
CA VAL A 238 -0.07 -13.80 -1.19
C VAL A 238 0.00 -14.87 -0.13
N PHE A 239 -0.07 -14.44 1.13
CA PHE A 239 -0.03 -15.30 2.29
C PHE A 239 -1.38 -16.01 2.49
N ARG A 240 -1.30 -17.24 2.98
CA ARG A 240 -2.43 -18.15 3.19
C ARG A 240 -2.27 -18.89 4.52
N ARG A 241 -3.41 -19.23 5.11
CA ARG A 241 -3.48 -20.21 6.20
C ARG A 241 -4.15 -21.48 5.68
N GLN A 242 -3.74 -22.62 6.22
CA GLN A 242 -4.28 -23.93 5.82
C GLN A 242 -5.68 -24.22 6.38
N ARG A 243 -6.21 -23.34 7.24
CA ARG A 243 -7.53 -23.47 7.86
C ARG A 243 -8.30 -22.17 7.72
N SER A 244 -9.60 -22.33 7.58
CA SER A 244 -10.57 -21.25 7.47
C SER A 244 -11.49 -21.25 8.69
N LEU A 245 -12.13 -20.14 9.00
CA LEU A 245 -13.02 -20.04 10.16
C LEU A 245 -14.48 -20.05 9.74
N VAL A 246 -15.36 -20.56 10.58
CA VAL A 246 -16.82 -20.34 10.50
C VAL A 246 -17.34 -19.87 11.86
N SER A 247 -18.34 -19.00 11.83
CA SER A 247 -19.09 -18.56 13.00
C SER A 247 -20.43 -19.29 13.02
N VAL A 248 -20.66 -20.13 14.04
CA VAL A 248 -21.80 -21.06 14.08
C VAL A 248 -22.56 -20.92 15.38
N SER A 249 -23.84 -20.57 15.29
CA SER A 249 -24.79 -20.76 16.40
C SER A 249 -25.28 -22.21 16.37
N GLU A 250 -24.94 -23.00 17.38
CA GLU A 250 -25.21 -24.45 17.39
C GLU A 250 -26.70 -24.78 17.52
N ASP A 251 -27.50 -23.88 18.11
CA ASP A 251 -28.94 -24.01 18.34
C ASP A 251 -29.76 -22.94 17.59
N GLY A 252 -29.10 -22.07 16.81
CA GLY A 252 -29.72 -20.95 16.10
C GLY A 252 -30.19 -19.80 17.00
N ARG A 253 -29.81 -19.78 18.29
CA ARG A 253 -30.23 -18.76 19.27
C ARG A 253 -29.09 -18.24 20.13
N SER A 254 -28.19 -19.12 20.54
CA SER A 254 -27.01 -18.82 21.32
C SER A 254 -26.01 -18.03 20.49
N ILE A 255 -25.16 -17.25 21.18
CA ILE A 255 -24.07 -16.50 20.55
C ILE A 255 -23.21 -17.47 19.73
N PRO A 256 -22.92 -17.16 18.45
CA PRO A 256 -22.11 -18.03 17.61
C PRO A 256 -20.72 -18.31 18.20
N VAL A 257 -20.28 -19.57 18.05
CA VAL A 257 -18.91 -19.98 18.38
C VAL A 257 -18.05 -20.04 17.11
N ILE A 258 -16.74 -19.84 17.27
CA ILE A 258 -15.78 -19.94 16.17
C ILE A 258 -15.34 -21.41 16.03
N LYS A 259 -15.45 -21.97 14.83
CA LYS A 259 -14.94 -23.31 14.51
C LYS A 259 -14.06 -23.26 13.27
N LEU A 260 -13.27 -24.30 13.04
CA LEU A 260 -12.60 -24.48 11.76
C LEU A 260 -13.61 -24.93 10.71
N TYR A 261 -13.62 -24.26 9.56
CA TYR A 261 -14.49 -24.58 8.43
C TYR A 261 -14.31 -26.03 7.99
N GLU A 262 -13.06 -26.49 7.90
CA GLU A 262 -12.72 -27.83 7.42
C GLU A 262 -13.26 -28.93 8.35
N ASP A 263 -13.26 -28.70 9.66
CA ASP A 263 -13.80 -29.64 10.65
C ASP A 263 -15.33 -29.69 10.58
N VAL A 264 -15.98 -28.53 10.44
CA VAL A 264 -17.44 -28.44 10.30
C VAL A 264 -17.90 -29.06 8.97
N TYR A 265 -17.17 -28.83 7.88
CA TYR A 265 -17.47 -29.40 6.57
C TYR A 265 -17.38 -30.93 6.56
N ASN A 266 -16.33 -31.48 7.20
CA ASN A 266 -16.12 -32.92 7.24
C ASN A 266 -16.97 -33.64 8.31
N SER A 267 -17.26 -32.98 9.44
CA SER A 267 -17.94 -33.58 10.59
C SER A 267 -18.67 -32.53 11.44
N SER A 268 -19.75 -31.98 10.89
CA SER A 268 -20.50 -30.86 11.48
C SER A 268 -20.95 -31.05 12.95
N GLY A 269 -21.21 -32.29 13.37
CA GLY A 269 -21.67 -32.61 14.72
C GLY A 269 -20.59 -32.76 15.79
N THR A 270 -19.30 -32.83 15.42
CA THR A 270 -18.20 -33.10 16.37
C THR A 270 -17.08 -32.06 16.32
N ALA A 271 -17.17 -31.08 15.43
CA ALA A 271 -16.22 -29.99 15.33
C ALA A 271 -16.19 -29.19 16.64
N SER A 272 -15.05 -29.23 17.35
CA SER A 272 -14.81 -28.44 18.55
C SER A 272 -14.65 -26.98 18.18
N PHE A 273 -15.16 -26.08 19.02
CA PHE A 273 -14.89 -24.66 18.84
C PHE A 273 -13.46 -24.30 19.25
N VAL A 274 -12.94 -23.28 18.58
CA VAL A 274 -11.62 -22.69 18.77
C VAL A 274 -11.74 -21.68 19.90
N THR A 275 -11.03 -21.90 20.99
CA THR A 275 -10.98 -20.98 22.14
C THR A 275 -9.88 -19.95 21.99
N LYS A 276 -8.76 -20.31 21.34
CA LYS A 276 -7.63 -19.41 21.12
C LYS A 276 -7.01 -19.59 19.75
N ILE A 277 -6.53 -18.47 19.20
CA ILE A 277 -5.68 -18.42 18.01
C ILE A 277 -4.38 -17.71 18.42
N ASN A 278 -3.24 -18.36 18.19
CA ASN A 278 -1.92 -17.87 18.59
C ASN A 278 -1.85 -17.46 20.08
N GLY A 279 -2.54 -18.22 20.95
CA GLY A 279 -2.59 -17.97 22.40
C GLY A 279 -3.53 -16.84 22.83
N ILE A 280 -4.11 -16.09 21.89
CA ILE A 280 -5.09 -15.01 22.14
C ILE A 280 -6.50 -15.61 22.02
N GLU A 281 -7.45 -15.16 22.83
CA GLU A 281 -8.86 -15.56 22.71
C GLU A 281 -9.34 -15.35 21.27
N ALA A 282 -10.05 -16.34 20.72
CA ALA A 282 -10.27 -16.44 19.27
C ALA A 282 -11.05 -15.25 18.69
N SER A 283 -12.13 -14.79 19.34
CA SER A 283 -12.92 -13.65 18.84
C SER A 283 -12.14 -12.33 18.93
N THR A 284 -11.34 -12.15 19.97
CA THR A 284 -10.42 -11.03 20.14
C THR A 284 -9.34 -11.03 19.05
N TYR A 285 -8.74 -12.18 18.77
CA TYR A 285 -7.75 -12.33 17.70
C TYR A 285 -8.36 -11.96 16.34
N VAL A 286 -9.53 -12.52 16.03
CA VAL A 286 -10.23 -12.30 14.76
C VAL A 286 -10.59 -10.83 14.58
N SER A 287 -11.17 -10.21 15.61
CA SER A 287 -11.54 -8.78 15.58
C SER A 287 -10.31 -7.90 15.36
N LYS A 288 -9.24 -8.12 16.12
CA LYS A 288 -8.00 -7.34 15.99
C LYS A 288 -7.36 -7.53 14.62
N TYR A 289 -7.16 -8.78 14.19
CA TYR A 289 -6.50 -9.07 12.91
C TYR A 289 -7.30 -8.52 11.72
N GLY A 290 -8.64 -8.53 11.79
CA GLY A 290 -9.51 -7.93 10.78
C GLY A 290 -9.24 -6.43 10.53
N THR A 291 -8.85 -5.69 11.58
CA THR A 291 -8.61 -4.25 11.51
C THR A 291 -7.24 -3.86 10.90
N GLU A 292 -6.32 -4.82 10.73
CA GLU A 292 -4.97 -4.53 10.20
C GLU A 292 -4.98 -4.12 8.71
N ALA A 293 -6.03 -4.49 7.97
CA ALA A 293 -6.21 -4.12 6.57
C ALA A 293 -7.69 -4.17 6.14
N THR A 294 -8.54 -3.41 6.83
CA THR A 294 -9.98 -3.45 6.62
C THR A 294 -10.45 -2.72 5.35
N SER A 295 -11.34 -3.40 4.61
CA SER A 295 -12.13 -2.82 3.52
C SER A 295 -13.57 -2.52 3.92
N PHE A 296 -13.92 -2.58 5.21
CA PHE A 296 -15.26 -2.24 5.75
C PHE A 296 -15.24 -1.14 6.82
N ARG A 297 -16.38 -0.45 6.97
CA ARG A 297 -16.53 0.78 7.77
C ARG A 297 -17.09 0.49 9.15
N ASP A 298 -17.80 -0.63 9.27
CA ASP A 298 -18.40 -1.15 10.48
C ASP A 298 -17.61 -2.35 10.99
N ALA A 299 -17.47 -2.44 12.32
CA ALA A 299 -16.71 -3.51 12.96
C ALA A 299 -17.33 -4.90 12.70
N ASP A 300 -18.65 -4.97 12.55
CA ASP A 300 -19.38 -6.21 12.28
C ASP A 300 -19.03 -6.80 10.91
N ALA A 301 -18.98 -6.00 9.84
CA ALA A 301 -18.57 -6.45 8.52
C ALA A 301 -17.09 -6.86 8.50
N VAL A 302 -16.23 -6.14 9.22
CA VAL A 302 -14.82 -6.54 9.41
C VAL A 302 -14.77 -7.94 10.03
N TYR A 303 -15.45 -8.14 11.15
CA TYR A 303 -15.51 -9.43 11.82
C TYR A 303 -16.08 -10.52 10.91
N ASN A 304 -17.22 -10.27 10.25
CA ASN A 304 -17.88 -11.23 9.37
C ASN A 304 -17.01 -11.62 8.16
N SER A 305 -16.21 -10.69 7.62
CA SER A 305 -15.32 -10.96 6.49
C SER A 305 -14.23 -12.00 6.79
N MET A 306 -13.91 -12.20 8.07
CA MET A 306 -12.89 -13.16 8.51
C MET A 306 -13.32 -14.61 8.33
N PHE A 307 -14.62 -14.88 8.24
CA PHE A 307 -15.19 -16.22 8.19
C PHE A 307 -15.53 -16.65 6.75
N PHE A 308 -15.61 -17.95 6.54
CA PHE A 308 -16.11 -18.54 5.32
C PHE A 308 -17.58 -18.12 5.09
N ASN A 309 -17.83 -17.59 3.90
CA ASN A 309 -19.16 -17.27 3.41
C ASN A 309 -19.33 -17.89 2.02
N LYS A 310 -20.43 -18.61 1.78
CA LYS A 310 -20.66 -19.32 0.51
C LYS A 310 -20.77 -18.37 -0.70
N GLY A 311 -21.37 -17.18 -0.51
CA GLY A 311 -21.49 -16.17 -1.56
C GLY A 311 -20.13 -15.59 -1.94
N SER A 312 -19.35 -15.13 -0.94
CA SER A 312 -18.00 -14.63 -1.18
C SER A 312 -17.10 -15.70 -1.80
N PHE A 313 -17.21 -16.96 -1.37
CA PHE A 313 -16.48 -18.07 -1.99
C PHE A 313 -16.88 -18.29 -3.45
N ALA A 314 -18.17 -18.18 -3.79
CA ALA A 314 -18.63 -18.33 -5.17
C ALA A 314 -18.10 -17.22 -6.10
N GLU A 315 -17.99 -15.99 -5.58
CA GLU A 315 -17.47 -14.83 -6.32
C GLU A 315 -15.95 -14.84 -6.45
N THR A 316 -15.23 -15.13 -5.37
CA THR A 316 -13.78 -14.89 -5.26
C THR A 316 -12.93 -16.15 -5.12
N GLY A 317 -13.56 -17.28 -4.81
CA GLY A 317 -12.86 -18.50 -4.38
C GLY A 317 -12.26 -18.42 -2.97
N TRP A 318 -12.49 -17.34 -2.21
CA TRP A 318 -11.92 -17.15 -0.88
C TRP A 318 -12.77 -17.80 0.21
N LYS A 319 -12.10 -18.40 1.19
CA LYS A 319 -12.73 -19.02 2.37
C LYS A 319 -12.76 -18.09 3.59
N GLY A 320 -12.90 -16.79 3.34
CA GLY A 320 -12.80 -15.74 4.35
C GLY A 320 -11.41 -15.14 4.46
N PHE A 321 -11.34 -13.94 5.04
CA PHE A 321 -10.11 -13.15 5.10
C PHE A 321 -9.06 -13.80 6.03
N PHE A 322 -9.49 -14.56 7.04
CA PHE A 322 -8.58 -15.28 7.94
C PHE A 322 -7.64 -16.22 7.19
N SER A 323 -8.16 -16.98 6.22
CA SER A 323 -7.36 -17.95 5.45
C SER A 323 -6.50 -17.33 4.34
N GLY A 324 -6.57 -16.01 4.16
CA GLY A 324 -5.92 -15.27 3.08
C GLY A 324 -6.92 -14.84 2.00
N GLY A 325 -8.01 -14.21 2.41
CA GLY A 325 -8.86 -13.42 1.50
C GLY A 325 -8.63 -11.92 1.71
N GLY A 326 -9.15 -11.11 0.80
CA GLY A 326 -9.10 -9.66 0.93
C GLY A 326 -7.68 -9.11 0.98
N ARG A 327 -7.50 -7.95 1.62
CA ARG A 327 -6.21 -7.24 1.67
C ARG A 327 -5.25 -7.84 2.70
N LEU A 328 -5.76 -8.59 3.68
CA LEU A 328 -4.96 -9.28 4.70
C LEU A 328 -4.04 -10.36 4.12
N GLN A 329 -4.28 -10.80 2.87
CA GLN A 329 -3.38 -11.73 2.20
C GLN A 329 -2.00 -11.16 1.89
N TYR A 330 -1.81 -9.84 1.91
CA TYR A 330 -0.52 -9.20 1.67
C TYR A 330 0.28 -8.95 2.96
N ILE A 331 -0.32 -9.25 4.12
CA ILE A 331 0.32 -9.08 5.42
C ILE A 331 0.85 -10.43 5.88
N TYR A 332 2.14 -10.49 6.20
CA TYR A 332 2.78 -11.69 6.68
C TYR A 332 2.15 -12.16 8.01
N PRO A 333 1.51 -13.34 8.06
CA PRO A 333 0.78 -13.80 9.24
C PRO A 333 1.68 -14.44 10.31
N GLY A 334 3.00 -14.43 10.13
CA GLY A 334 3.95 -15.27 10.87
C GLY A 334 4.15 -16.65 10.23
N PRO A 335 5.11 -17.44 10.72
CA PRO A 335 5.48 -18.73 10.10
C PRO A 335 4.42 -19.81 10.33
N THR A 336 3.70 -19.75 11.44
CA THR A 336 2.70 -20.75 11.84
C THR A 336 1.45 -20.10 12.43
N THR A 337 0.32 -20.79 12.35
CA THR A 337 -0.89 -20.46 13.12
C THR A 337 -1.20 -21.61 14.09
N THR A 338 -1.41 -21.26 15.36
CA THR A 338 -1.79 -22.20 16.42
C THR A 338 -3.26 -22.01 16.80
N PHE A 339 -3.99 -23.12 16.91
CA PHE A 339 -5.37 -23.18 17.39
C PHE A 339 -5.43 -23.99 18.68
N THR A 340 -6.13 -23.48 19.69
CA THR A 340 -6.50 -24.24 20.89
C THR A 340 -8.01 -24.45 20.87
N PHE A 341 -8.44 -25.67 21.20
CA PHE A 341 -9.84 -26.06 21.12
C PHE A 341 -10.45 -26.28 22.51
N ALA A 342 -11.76 -26.16 22.59
CA ALA A 342 -12.53 -26.37 23.82
C ALA A 342 -12.41 -27.78 24.41
N ASN A 343 -12.20 -28.79 23.57
CA ASN A 343 -11.96 -30.17 24.01
C ASN A 343 -10.54 -30.40 24.58
N GLY A 344 -9.72 -29.35 24.69
CA GLY A 344 -8.36 -29.41 25.23
C GLY A 344 -7.28 -29.75 24.20
N SER A 345 -7.63 -30.08 22.95
CA SER A 345 -6.64 -30.32 21.90
C SER A 345 -6.04 -29.01 21.37
N SER A 346 -4.97 -29.12 20.59
CA SER A 346 -4.36 -28.01 19.88
C SER A 346 -3.85 -28.44 18.52
N LEU A 347 -3.80 -27.50 17.58
CA LEU A 347 -3.34 -27.70 16.21
C LEU A 347 -2.39 -26.57 15.83
N ILE A 348 -1.19 -26.93 15.36
CA ILE A 348 -0.20 -25.96 14.86
C ILE A 348 0.01 -26.28 13.39
N LEU A 349 -0.14 -25.27 12.53
CA LEU A 349 0.03 -25.43 11.09
C LEU A 349 0.96 -24.34 10.56
N GLU A 350 1.81 -24.72 9.61
CA GLU A 350 2.63 -23.80 8.85
C GLU A 350 1.74 -22.91 7.95
N ASN A 351 1.99 -21.60 7.99
CA ASN A 351 1.39 -20.66 7.05
C ASN A 351 2.19 -20.71 5.74
N THR A 352 1.50 -20.53 4.62
CA THR A 352 2.13 -20.61 3.30
C THR A 352 2.04 -19.29 2.56
N ALA A 353 2.85 -19.16 1.52
CA ALA A 353 2.73 -18.10 0.53
C ALA A 353 2.52 -18.74 -0.84
N ARG A 354 1.45 -18.34 -1.53
CA ARG A 354 1.29 -18.65 -2.94
C ARG A 354 2.20 -17.72 -3.73
N VAL A 355 2.98 -18.30 -4.64
CA VAL A 355 3.81 -17.58 -5.59
C VAL A 355 3.00 -17.43 -6.88
N PHE A 356 2.74 -16.19 -7.31
CA PHE A 356 2.01 -15.94 -8.56
C PHE A 356 2.74 -15.00 -9.51
N ALA A 357 3.90 -14.48 -9.14
CA ALA A 357 4.86 -13.91 -10.08
C ALA A 357 5.74 -15.00 -10.70
N GLU A 358 6.27 -14.71 -11.87
CA GLU A 358 7.28 -15.54 -12.54
C GLU A 358 8.66 -15.28 -11.94
N PHE A 359 9.18 -16.23 -11.15
CA PHE A 359 10.49 -16.11 -10.50
C PHE A 359 11.68 -16.55 -11.37
N ASP A 360 11.47 -16.78 -12.67
CA ASP A 360 12.55 -17.10 -13.59
C ASP A 360 13.63 -16.01 -13.55
N ASN A 361 14.88 -16.43 -13.34
CA ASN A 361 16.05 -15.57 -13.21
C ASN A 361 16.01 -14.58 -12.02
N VAL A 362 15.24 -14.89 -10.97
CA VAL A 362 15.26 -14.16 -9.69
C VAL A 362 16.07 -14.94 -8.65
N ALA A 363 17.37 -14.69 -8.60
CA ALA A 363 18.32 -15.37 -7.71
C ALA A 363 18.66 -14.59 -6.44
N ASN A 364 18.20 -13.33 -6.31
CA ASN A 364 18.39 -12.54 -5.09
C ASN A 364 17.40 -11.37 -5.00
N GLY A 365 17.40 -10.70 -3.85
CA GLY A 365 16.56 -9.52 -3.62
C GLY A 365 16.79 -8.35 -4.61
N GLN A 366 18.01 -8.14 -5.12
CA GLN A 366 18.25 -7.10 -6.13
C GLN A 366 17.52 -7.44 -7.45
N GLN A 367 17.62 -8.70 -7.89
CA GLN A 367 16.91 -9.15 -9.09
C GLN A 367 15.39 -9.17 -8.89
N PHE A 368 14.92 -9.39 -7.66
CA PHE A 368 13.50 -9.18 -7.34
C PHE A 368 13.12 -7.72 -7.58
N TYR A 369 13.90 -6.76 -7.03
CA TYR A 369 13.65 -5.34 -7.21
C TYR A 369 13.61 -4.96 -8.70
N ASP A 370 14.63 -5.35 -9.46
CA ASP A 370 14.78 -5.00 -10.87
C ASP A 370 13.63 -5.59 -11.73
N LYS A 371 13.15 -6.78 -11.37
CA LYS A 371 12.10 -7.47 -12.13
C LYS A 371 10.69 -6.98 -11.78
N PHE A 372 10.42 -6.71 -10.51
CA PHE A 372 9.06 -6.49 -10.02
C PHE A 372 8.78 -5.06 -9.57
N CYS A 373 9.78 -4.31 -9.11
CA CYS A 373 9.59 -2.98 -8.52
C CYS A 373 10.09 -1.84 -9.42
N ALA A 374 11.04 -2.11 -10.32
CA ALA A 374 11.55 -1.11 -11.24
C ALA A 374 10.65 -0.95 -12.48
N ILE A 375 10.49 0.29 -12.94
CA ILE A 375 9.90 0.59 -14.26
C ILE A 375 11.00 0.35 -15.30
N ASN A 376 10.96 -0.80 -15.96
CA ASN A 376 11.76 -1.01 -17.17
C ASN A 376 11.04 -0.28 -18.32
N GLY A 377 11.77 0.55 -19.07
CA GLY A 377 11.25 1.51 -20.06
C GLY A 377 10.50 0.95 -21.29
N ASP A 378 9.98 -0.27 -21.21
CA ASP A 378 9.16 -0.92 -22.24
C ASP A 378 7.65 -0.87 -21.91
N TYR A 379 7.20 0.08 -21.09
CA TYR A 379 5.77 0.36 -20.94
C TYR A 379 5.23 1.12 -22.18
N HIS A 380 5.19 0.41 -23.30
CA HIS A 380 4.31 0.71 -24.42
C HIS A 380 3.26 -0.42 -24.52
N GLU A 381 2.00 -0.05 -24.30
CA GLU A 381 0.78 -0.82 -24.54
C GLU A 381 0.59 -2.15 -23.78
N GLY A 382 -0.13 -2.05 -22.67
CA GLY A 382 -0.90 -3.15 -22.08
C GLY A 382 -2.25 -2.71 -21.51
N GLU A 383 -2.73 -1.51 -21.85
CA GLU A 383 -4.02 -0.98 -21.38
C GLU A 383 -5.24 -1.63 -22.05
N ALA A 384 -5.03 -2.67 -22.87
CA ALA A 384 -6.08 -3.48 -23.46
C ALA A 384 -6.21 -4.91 -22.87
N ALA A 385 -5.40 -5.29 -21.87
CA ALA A 385 -5.42 -6.66 -21.32
C ALA A 385 -6.03 -6.79 -19.91
N VAL A 386 -6.24 -5.69 -19.18
CA VAL A 386 -6.81 -5.76 -17.82
C VAL A 386 -8.34 -5.84 -17.82
N GLU A 387 -9.01 -5.49 -18.92
CA GLU A 387 -10.45 -5.74 -19.09
C GLU A 387 -10.79 -7.19 -19.50
N ASN A 388 -9.80 -8.01 -19.87
CA ASN A 388 -10.03 -9.39 -20.33
C ASN A 388 -9.36 -10.48 -19.48
N SER A 389 -8.79 -10.11 -18.33
CA SER A 389 -8.69 -11.02 -17.18
C SER A 389 -10.03 -11.02 -16.42
N THR A 390 -11.13 -11.20 -17.14
CA THR A 390 -12.23 -11.96 -16.54
C THR A 390 -11.61 -13.27 -16.08
N THR A 391 -11.55 -13.44 -14.76
CA THR A 391 -11.75 -14.74 -14.14
C THR A 391 -12.62 -15.56 -15.09
N SER A 392 -12.04 -16.60 -15.68
CA SER A 392 -12.80 -17.62 -16.38
C SER A 392 -13.72 -18.23 -15.33
N PHE A 393 -14.89 -17.61 -15.17
CA PHE A 393 -15.98 -18.19 -14.42
C PHE A 393 -16.41 -19.41 -15.22
N PRO A 394 -16.57 -20.59 -14.59
CA PRO A 394 -17.18 -21.71 -15.28
C PRO A 394 -18.55 -21.26 -15.78
N TYR A 395 -18.73 -21.34 -17.10
CA TYR A 395 -20.01 -21.13 -17.76
C TYR A 395 -20.98 -22.20 -17.25
N PHE A 396 -21.81 -21.86 -16.27
CA PHE A 396 -22.89 -22.74 -15.84
C PHE A 396 -23.97 -22.69 -16.93
N ALA A 397 -24.00 -23.74 -17.76
CA ALA A 397 -25.15 -24.00 -18.61
C ALA A 397 -26.41 -24.04 -17.74
N SER A 398 -27.45 -23.31 -18.17
CA SER A 398 -28.75 -23.28 -17.51
C SER A 398 -29.40 -24.67 -17.58
N ALA A 399 -29.11 -25.50 -16.59
CA ALA A 399 -29.87 -26.71 -16.33
C ALA A 399 -29.86 -26.94 -14.82
N TYR A 400 -30.68 -26.17 -14.12
CA TYR A 400 -31.19 -26.54 -12.80
C TYR A 400 -32.54 -27.23 -13.00
N PRO A 401 -32.79 -28.40 -12.39
CA PRO A 401 -34.13 -28.81 -12.00
C PRO A 401 -34.65 -27.98 -10.82
#